data_AF-A0A931SAY0-F1
#
_entry.id   AF-A0A931SAY0-F1
#
_cell.length_a   1.000
_cell.length_b   1.000
_cell.length_c   1.000
_cell.angle_alpha   90.00
_cell.angle_beta   90.00
_cell.angle_gamma   90.00
#
_symmetry.space_group_name_H-M   'P 1'
#
loop_
_entity.id
_entity.type
_entity.pdbx_description
1 polymer ?
#
loop_
_entity_poly.entity_id
_entity_poly.type
_entity_poly.pdbx_seq_one_letter_code
_entity_poly.pdbx_strand_id
1 'polypeptide(L)'
;MSYKETEPDDPMELVGVVLPANPEAERDMAYAFAEEFARMGYDRERLLALFKTPFYAGAYGAYRALGEEAIRSIIDECLNAWGRTTVIVQDVQEVQAVQPPPSSSPASRGRKEVGA
;
A
#
# COMPACT_ATOMS: atom_id res chain seq x y z
N MET A 1 -9.84 19.48 -13.93
CA MET A 1 -10.90 20.18 -13.17
C MET A 1 -10.21 21.10 -12.18
N SER A 2 -10.65 22.34 -12.05
CA SER A 2 -10.11 23.28 -11.07
C SER A 2 -10.80 23.02 -9.75
N TYR A 3 -10.11 22.44 -8.77
CA TYR A 3 -10.63 22.35 -7.41
C TYR A 3 -10.62 23.76 -6.82
N LYS A 4 -11.78 24.23 -6.35
CA LYS A 4 -11.88 25.47 -5.59
C LYS A 4 -11.31 25.19 -4.19
N GLU A 5 -10.56 26.12 -3.60
CA GLU A 5 -10.21 26.01 -2.18
C GLU A 5 -11.50 25.90 -1.35
N THR A 6 -11.47 25.01 -0.37
CA THR A 6 -12.55 24.81 0.59
C THR A 6 -12.75 26.08 1.40
N GLU A 7 -14.00 26.50 1.60
CA GLU A 7 -14.29 27.62 2.49
C GLU A 7 -14.12 27.16 3.95
N PRO A 8 -13.68 28.02 4.90
CA PRO A 8 -13.37 27.60 6.28
C PRO A 8 -14.52 27.00 7.08
N ASP A 9 -15.76 27.17 6.63
CA ASP A 9 -16.99 26.68 7.24
C ASP A 9 -17.67 25.59 6.41
N ASP A 10 -16.99 25.07 5.38
CA ASP A 10 -17.53 24.00 4.53
C ASP A 10 -17.71 22.71 5.36
N PRO A 11 -18.95 22.24 5.56
CA PRO A 11 -19.21 21.03 6.35
C PRO A 11 -18.66 19.76 5.68
N MET A 12 -18.29 19.82 4.40
CA MET A 12 -17.67 18.72 3.67
C MET A 12 -16.15 18.72 3.77
N GLU A 13 -15.54 19.72 4.42
CA GLU A 13 -14.11 19.72 4.71
C GLU A 13 -13.73 18.57 5.65
N LEU A 14 -12.72 17.80 5.28
CA LEU A 14 -12.20 16.74 6.13
C LEU A 14 -11.34 17.33 7.25
N VAL A 15 -11.91 17.37 8.46
CA VAL A 15 -11.21 17.83 9.66
C VAL A 15 -10.80 16.63 10.51
N GLY A 16 -9.49 16.51 10.77
CA GLY A 16 -8.96 15.56 11.74
C GLY A 16 -9.10 16.09 13.17
N VAL A 17 -9.61 15.26 14.09
CA VAL A 17 -9.69 15.59 15.53
C VAL A 17 -8.96 14.55 16.36
N VAL A 18 -8.27 14.99 17.42
CA VAL A 18 -7.61 14.10 18.38
C VAL A 18 -8.60 13.77 19.49
N LEU A 19 -8.85 12.47 19.71
CA LEU A 19 -9.66 11.99 20.83
C LEU A 19 -8.76 11.61 22.00
N PRO A 20 -9.19 11.84 23.25
CA PRO A 20 -8.46 11.35 24.42
C PRO A 20 -8.30 9.84 24.35
N ALA A 21 -7.06 9.36 24.49
CA ALA A 21 -6.73 7.95 24.53
C ALA A 21 -6.10 7.59 25.89
N ASN A 22 -5.98 6.29 26.14
CA ASN A 22 -5.23 5.82 27.31
C ASN A 22 -3.72 6.19 27.13
N PRO A 23 -2.94 6.29 28.22
CA PRO A 23 -1.51 6.61 28.13
C PRO A 23 -0.67 5.59 27.35
N GLU A 24 -1.16 4.35 27.20
CA GLU A 24 -0.47 3.28 26.48
C GLU A 24 -0.68 3.38 24.96
N ALA A 25 -1.69 4.13 24.51
CA ALA A 25 -2.10 4.22 23.11
C ALA A 25 -1.01 4.82 22.22
N GLU A 26 -0.23 5.78 22.74
CA GLU A 26 0.90 6.35 21.99
C GLU A 26 1.98 5.30 21.70
N ARG A 27 2.19 4.38 22.66
CA ARG A 27 3.14 3.29 22.50
C ARG A 27 2.61 2.26 21.51
N ASP A 28 1.35 1.87 21.62
CA ASP A 28 0.70 0.95 20.68
C ASP A 28 0.70 1.52 19.26
N MET A 29 0.42 2.82 19.10
CA MET A 29 0.54 3.51 17.81
C MET A 29 1.98 3.49 17.28
N ALA A 30 2.98 3.73 18.13
CA ALA A 30 4.37 3.68 17.72
C ALA A 30 4.74 2.28 17.17
N TYR A 31 4.31 1.21 17.84
CA TYR A 31 4.49 -0.16 17.33
C TYR A 31 3.76 -0.37 16.00
N ALA A 32 2.51 0.08 15.87
CA ALA A 32 1.74 -0.06 14.64
C ALA A 32 2.43 0.60 13.44
N PHE A 33 2.91 1.85 13.60
CA PHE A 33 3.65 2.53 12.54
C PHE A 33 4.99 1.85 12.24
N ALA A 34 5.77 1.50 13.27
CA ALA A 34 7.07 0.88 13.08
C ALA A 34 6.95 -0.49 12.38
N GLU A 35 5.98 -1.31 12.77
CA GLU A 35 5.72 -2.61 12.16
C GLU A 35 5.33 -2.48 10.68
N GLU A 36 4.36 -1.63 10.37
CA GLU A 36 3.86 -1.49 8.99
C GLU A 36 5.00 -1.13 8.03
N PHE A 37 5.79 -0.12 8.38
CA PHE A 37 6.88 0.32 7.52
C PHE A 37 8.07 -0.66 7.54
N ALA A 38 8.34 -1.37 8.64
CA ALA A 38 9.33 -2.45 8.64
C ALA A 38 8.94 -3.57 7.66
N ARG A 39 7.66 -3.94 7.60
CA ARG A 39 7.14 -4.94 6.65
C ARG A 39 7.19 -4.46 5.20
N MET A 40 7.12 -3.15 4.98
CA MET A 40 7.37 -2.52 3.67
C MET A 40 8.86 -2.42 3.30
N GLY A 41 9.77 -2.90 4.16
CA GLY A 41 11.21 -2.91 3.90
C GLY A 41 11.92 -1.60 4.22
N TYR A 42 11.36 -0.75 5.07
CA TYR A 42 12.09 0.42 5.57
C TYR A 42 13.20 -0.03 6.51
N ASP A 43 14.37 0.59 6.35
CA ASP A 43 15.48 0.43 7.28
C ASP A 43 15.30 1.31 8.53
N ARG A 44 16.19 1.12 9.50
CA ARG A 44 16.19 1.82 10.79
C ARG A 44 16.22 3.34 10.66
N GLU A 45 17.02 3.87 9.74
CA GLU A 45 17.20 5.31 9.58
C GLU A 45 15.97 5.95 8.95
N ARG A 46 15.40 5.29 7.94
CA ARG A 46 14.15 5.71 7.30
C ARG A 46 12.98 5.68 8.28
N LEU A 47 12.88 4.62 9.10
CA LEU A 47 11.87 4.55 10.16
C LEU A 47 12.02 5.72 11.13
N LEU A 48 13.22 5.96 11.65
CA LEU A 48 13.43 7.07 12.59
C LEU A 48 13.13 8.43 11.95
N ALA A 49 13.49 8.64 10.68
CA ALA A 49 13.19 9.87 9.95
C ALA A 49 11.67 10.11 9.83
N LEU A 50 10.89 9.05 9.60
CA LEU A 50 9.43 9.11 9.57
C LEU A 50 8.87 9.63 10.90
N PHE A 51 9.33 9.07 12.03
CA PHE A 51 8.93 9.51 13.38
C PHE A 51 9.33 10.96 13.70
N LYS A 52 10.36 11.51 13.05
CA LYS A 52 10.85 12.88 13.30
C LYS A 52 10.22 13.93 12.38
N THR A 53 9.39 13.52 11.41
CA THR A 53 8.85 14.42 10.40
C THR A 53 7.41 14.82 10.73
N PRO A 54 7.10 16.11 10.97
CA PRO A 54 5.75 16.56 11.37
C PRO A 54 4.63 16.26 10.37
N PHE A 55 4.97 16.04 9.10
CA PHE A 55 4.02 15.58 8.09
C PHE A 55 3.32 14.28 8.49
N TYR A 56 4.03 13.37 9.17
CA TYR A 56 3.46 12.14 9.71
C TYR A 56 2.93 12.38 11.13
N ALA A 57 1.82 13.11 11.24
CA ALA A 57 1.31 13.61 12.51
C ALA A 57 1.18 12.55 13.62
N GLY A 58 0.71 11.34 13.29
CA GLY A 58 0.58 10.24 14.27
C GLY A 58 1.93 9.75 14.79
N ALA A 59 2.85 9.39 13.89
CA ALA A 59 4.19 8.94 14.27
C ALA A 59 4.98 10.05 14.98
N TYR A 60 4.89 11.29 14.49
CA TYR A 60 5.51 12.45 15.12
C TYR A 60 4.91 12.73 16.51
N GLY A 61 3.61 12.57 16.68
CA GLY A 61 2.93 12.64 17.99
C GLY A 61 3.52 11.62 18.97
N ALA A 62 3.59 10.35 18.57
CA ALA A 62 4.17 9.29 19.39
C ALA A 62 5.65 9.56 19.72
N TYR A 63 6.44 10.08 18.78
CA TYR A 63 7.83 10.48 19.02
C TYR A 63 7.94 11.59 20.08
N ARG A 64 7.05 12.59 20.02
CA ARG A 64 7.00 13.68 21.01
C ARG A 64 6.56 13.20 22.39
N ALA A 65 5.67 12.23 22.45
CA ALA A 65 5.14 11.68 23.70
C ALA A 65 6.14 10.73 24.39
N LEU A 66 6.80 9.85 23.62
CA LEU A 66 7.63 8.76 24.15
C LEU A 66 9.12 9.09 24.18
N GLY A 67 9.59 9.97 23.29
CA GLY A 67 10.99 10.34 23.13
C GLY A 67 11.79 9.40 22.22
N GLU A 68 12.96 9.88 21.78
CA GLU A 68 13.76 9.20 20.75
C GLU A 68 14.28 7.82 21.18
N GLU A 69 14.73 7.67 22.43
CA GLU A 69 15.23 6.39 22.97
C GLU A 69 14.16 5.28 22.89
N ALA A 70 12.94 5.58 23.32
CA ALA A 70 11.83 4.64 23.28
C ALA A 70 11.47 4.27 21.84
N ILE A 71 11.38 5.26 20.94
CA ILE A 71 11.11 5.02 19.52
C ILE A 71 12.19 4.16 18.87
N ARG A 72 13.46 4.39 19.18
CA ARG A 72 14.58 3.56 18.68
C ARG A 72 14.45 2.11 19.13
N SER A 73 14.11 1.86 20.40
CA SER A 73 13.86 0.50 20.91
C SER A 73 12.74 -0.19 20.14
N ILE A 74 11.60 0.50 19.96
CA ILE A 74 10.44 -0.01 19.24
C ILE A 74 10.80 -0.35 17.79
N ILE A 75 11.53 0.53 17.10
CA ILE A 75 12.01 0.29 15.73
C ILE A 75 12.88 -0.96 15.68
N ASP A 76 13.83 -1.11 16.62
CA ASP A 76 14.73 -2.26 16.65
C ASP A 76 13.97 -3.57 16.91
N GLU A 77 12.97 -3.55 17.80
CA GLU A 77 12.08 -4.69 18.03
C GLU A 77 11.30 -5.07 16.76
N CYS A 78 10.68 -4.10 16.09
CA CYS A 78 9.93 -4.33 14.85
C CYS A 78 10.81 -4.83 13.71
N LEU A 79 12.01 -4.27 13.52
CA LEU A 79 12.95 -4.73 12.49
C LEU A 79 13.45 -6.15 12.77
N ASN A 80 13.66 -6.51 14.03
CA ASN A 80 14.05 -7.87 14.39
C ASN A 80 12.94 -8.89 14.11
N ALA A 81 11.68 -8.51 14.31
CA ALA A 81 10.52 -9.35 14.03
C ALA A 81 10.20 -9.44 12.53
N TRP A 82 10.26 -8.30 11.81
CA TRP A 82 9.66 -8.16 10.48
C TRP A 82 10.63 -7.75 9.37
N GLY A 83 11.75 -7.10 9.71
CA GLY A 83 12.67 -6.49 8.73
C GLY A 83 13.53 -7.46 7.93
N ARG A 84 13.36 -8.78 8.12
CA ARG A 84 14.14 -9.82 7.41
C ARG A 84 13.51 -10.27 6.09
N THR A 85 12.24 -9.96 5.87
CA THR A 85 11.48 -10.39 4.70
C THR A 85 10.80 -9.20 4.08
N THR A 86 10.98 -9.01 2.78
CA THR A 86 10.25 -8.00 2.01
C THR A 86 9.28 -8.69 1.06
N VAL A 87 8.00 -8.32 1.14
CA VAL A 87 6.97 -8.80 0.22
C VAL A 87 6.95 -7.86 -0.98
N ILE A 88 7.18 -8.41 -2.18
CA ILE A 88 7.09 -7.68 -3.43
C ILE A 88 5.88 -8.19 -4.18
N VAL A 89 4.92 -7.31 -4.47
CA VAL A 89 3.77 -7.62 -5.32
C VAL A 89 4.24 -7.57 -6.77
N GLN A 90 4.13 -8.69 -7.49
CA GLN A 90 4.36 -8.76 -8.93
C GLN A 90 3.01 -8.96 -9.61
N ASP A 91 2.66 -8.04 -10.52
CA ASP A 91 1.48 -8.20 -11.35
C ASP A 91 1.65 -9.39 -12.31
N VAL A 92 0.55 -10.12 -12.55
CA VAL A 92 0.53 -11.19 -13.54
C VAL A 92 0.74 -10.56 -14.92
N GLN A 93 1.80 -10.96 -15.63
CA GLN A 93 1.99 -10.55 -17.02
C GLN A 93 0.77 -10.95 -17.85
N GLU A 94 0.14 -9.99 -18.53
CA GLU A 94 -0.90 -10.27 -19.51
C GLU A 94 -0.34 -11.24 -20.56
N VAL A 95 -0.92 -12.44 -20.63
CA VAL A 95 -0.58 -13.42 -21.65
C VAL A 95 -1.03 -12.86 -22.99
N GLN A 96 -0.07 -12.63 -23.91
CA GLN A 96 -0.40 -12.26 -25.29
C GLN A 96 -1.39 -13.28 -25.86
N ALA A 97 -2.57 -12.80 -26.27
CA ALA A 97 -3.58 -13.63 -26.90
C ALA A 97 -2.98 -14.34 -28.12
N VAL A 98 -2.94 -15.67 -28.07
CA VAL A 98 -2.57 -16.50 -29.21
C VAL A 98 -3.57 -16.21 -30.33
N GLN A 99 -3.10 -15.70 -31.48
CA GLN A 99 -3.95 -15.55 -32.64
C GLN A 99 -4.48 -16.93 -33.05
N PRO A 100 -5.81 -17.11 -33.22
CA PRO A 100 -6.34 -18.37 -33.70
C PRO A 100 -5.79 -18.66 -35.10
N PRO A 101 -5.52 -19.94 -35.44
CA PRO A 101 -4.99 -20.30 -36.76
C PRO A 101 -5.97 -19.84 -37.85
N PRO A 102 -5.46 -19.42 -39.04
CA PRO A 102 -6.32 -18.99 -40.14
C PRO A 102 -7.27 -20.11 -40.52
N SER A 103 -8.56 -19.79 -40.65
CA SER A 103 -9.59 -20.77 -41.01
C SER A 103 -9.33 -21.32 -42.42
N SER A 104 -9.04 -22.61 -42.51
CA SER A 104 -9.05 -23.31 -43.78
C SER A 104 -10.51 -23.53 -44.21
N SER A 105 -11.02 -22.71 -45.11
CA SER A 105 -12.32 -22.93 -45.77
C SER A 105 -12.33 -24.31 -46.45
N PRO A 106 -13.29 -25.20 -46.16
CA PRO A 106 -13.34 -26.50 -46.82
C PRO A 106 -13.84 -26.35 -48.27
N ALA A 107 -13.10 -26.96 -49.19
CA ALA A 107 -13.44 -27.03 -50.61
C ALA A 107 -14.83 -27.68 -50.82
N SER A 108 -15.71 -27.00 -51.56
CA SER A 108 -17.03 -27.48 -51.94
C SER A 108 -16.92 -28.74 -52.80
N ARG A 109 -17.27 -29.91 -52.24
CA ARG A 109 -17.35 -31.17 -52.97
C ARG A 109 -18.69 -31.25 -53.70
N GLY A 110 -18.69 -30.91 -55.00
CA GLY A 110 -19.85 -31.02 -55.89
C GLY A 110 -20.35 -32.46 -56.00
N ARG A 111 -21.66 -32.63 -55.81
CA ARG A 111 -22.45 -33.86 -55.87
C ARG A 111 -22.50 -34.36 -57.32
N LYS A 112 -22.12 -35.61 -57.59
CA LYS A 112 -22.43 -36.28 -58.87
C LYS A 112 -23.85 -36.82 -58.81
N GLU A 113 -24.71 -36.36 -59.73
CA GLU A 113 -26.01 -36.97 -60.00
C GLU A 113 -25.82 -38.21 -60.89
N VAL A 114 -26.57 -39.28 -60.59
CA VAL A 114 -26.69 -40.48 -61.42
C VAL A 114 -28.02 -40.37 -62.14
N GLY A 115 -27.98 -40.35 -63.48
CA GLY A 115 -29.14 -40.48 -64.34
C GLY A 115 -28.92 -41.64 -65.32
N ALA A 116 -29.91 -42.52 -65.41
CA ALA A 116 -30.13 -43.49 -66.47
C ALA A 116 -31.53 -43.23 -67.04
#